data_AF-A0A4R4XC80-F1
#
_entry.id   AF-A0A4R4XC80-F1
#
_cell.length_a   1.000
_cell.length_b   1.000
_cell.length_c   1.000
_cell.angle_alpha   90.00
_cell.angle_beta   90.00
_cell.angle_gamma   90.00
#
_symmetry.space_group_name_H-M   'P 1'
#
loop_
_entity.id
_entity.type
_entity.pdbx_description
1 polymer ?
#
loop_
_entity_poly.entity_id
_entity_poly.type
_entity_poly.pdbx_seq_one_letter_code
_entity_poly.pdbx_strand_id
1 'polypeptide(L)'
;MNMAHHIAVVLGTTAAPNPQPENATAAGQATGQAADTNSTMADIAATLGPTGTMLVLAMAAFAFYVVSLSLHPNAKCHRCKGAGRHRGALFSYAQRPCTSCKGRGVHPRIGRRILFKQP
;
A
#
# COMPACT_ATOMS: atom_id res chain seq x y z
N MET A 1 32.89 -5.75 -8.03
CA MET A 1 33.61 -4.46 -8.03
C MET A 1 33.89 -4.14 -9.50
N ASN A 2 33.11 -3.22 -10.09
CA ASN A 2 33.59 -1.90 -10.56
C ASN A 2 34.54 -2.04 -11.76
N MET A 3 34.34 -1.50 -12.97
CA MET A 3 33.69 -0.25 -13.42
C MET A 3 33.56 -0.27 -14.95
N ALA A 4 32.67 0.61 -15.45
CA ALA A 4 32.81 1.41 -16.67
C ALA A 4 32.66 0.74 -18.04
N HIS A 5 31.43 0.78 -18.57
CA HIS A 5 31.21 0.83 -20.01
C HIS A 5 31.32 2.29 -20.48
N HIS A 6 32.30 2.54 -21.36
CA HIS A 6 32.41 3.78 -22.11
C HIS A 6 31.41 3.75 -23.27
N ILE A 7 30.44 4.67 -23.26
CA ILE A 7 29.58 4.95 -24.42
C ILE A 7 30.08 6.27 -25.02
N ALA A 8 30.71 6.16 -26.18
CA ALA A 8 31.10 7.29 -27.01
C ALA A 8 29.89 7.74 -27.84
N VAL A 9 29.44 8.97 -27.64
CA VAL A 9 28.44 9.62 -28.51
C VAL A 9 29.19 10.41 -29.58
N VAL A 10 29.04 9.97 -30.82
CA VAL A 10 29.41 10.69 -32.04
C VAL A 10 28.26 11.65 -32.38
N LEU A 11 28.54 12.95 -32.44
CA LEU A 11 27.91 13.86 -33.41
C LEU A 11 28.94 14.90 -33.83
N GLY A 12 29.30 14.87 -35.10
CA GLY A 12 30.09 15.90 -35.75
C GLY A 12 29.22 17.02 -36.33
N THR A 13 29.94 18.01 -36.90
CA THR A 13 29.50 19.14 -37.75
C THR A 13 28.85 20.30 -36.96
N THR A 14 29.12 21.59 -37.19
CA THR A 14 29.80 22.37 -38.25
C THR A 14 30.09 23.79 -37.71
N ALA A 15 31.19 24.39 -38.19
CA ALA A 15 31.48 25.83 -38.39
C ALA A 15 30.89 26.94 -37.46
N ALA A 16 31.78 27.73 -36.85
CA ALA A 16 31.53 29.10 -36.35
C ALA A 16 31.49 30.13 -37.51
N PRO A 17 31.16 31.44 -37.35
CA PRO A 17 30.79 32.21 -36.13
C PRO A 17 29.54 33.12 -36.31
N ASN A 18 28.80 33.42 -35.24
CA ASN A 18 28.04 34.68 -35.14
C ASN A 18 27.87 35.08 -33.65
N PRO A 19 27.93 36.37 -33.29
CA PRO A 19 28.17 36.83 -31.93
C PRO A 19 26.90 36.85 -31.06
N GLN A 20 27.14 36.64 -29.76
CA GLN A 20 26.27 36.71 -28.57
C GLN A 20 25.24 37.88 -28.56
N PRO A 21 24.14 37.82 -27.75
CA PRO A 21 24.29 37.93 -26.28
C PRO A 21 23.38 37.01 -25.42
N GLU A 22 24.01 36.37 -24.42
CA GLU A 22 23.60 36.28 -23.00
C GLU A 22 22.11 36.15 -22.66
N ASN A 23 21.74 34.93 -22.26
CA ASN A 23 21.14 34.71 -20.94
C ASN A 23 21.40 33.27 -20.50
N ALA A 24 22.31 33.16 -19.54
CA ALA A 24 22.47 31.97 -18.72
C ALA A 24 21.16 31.69 -17.99
N THR A 25 20.53 30.56 -18.29
CA THR A 25 19.55 29.95 -17.38
C THR A 25 19.95 28.51 -17.12
N ALA A 26 21.19 28.33 -16.69
CA ALA A 26 21.54 27.30 -15.71
C ALA A 26 21.21 27.87 -14.31
N ALA A 27 19.93 27.87 -13.95
CA ALA A 27 19.43 28.00 -12.58
C ALA A 27 17.90 28.00 -12.65
N GLY A 28 17.25 27.00 -12.04
CA GLY A 28 15.79 27.01 -11.98
C GLY A 28 15.07 25.72 -11.62
N GLN A 29 15.73 24.69 -11.06
CA GLN A 29 14.99 23.67 -10.31
C GLN A 29 14.63 24.22 -8.93
N ALA A 30 13.70 25.18 -8.87
CA ALA A 30 12.93 25.54 -7.68
C ALA A 30 12.12 26.82 -7.95
N THR A 31 10.97 26.72 -8.61
CA THR A 31 9.87 27.69 -8.43
C THR A 31 8.59 27.12 -9.02
N GLY A 32 7.54 27.04 -8.21
CA GLY A 32 6.18 26.86 -8.72
C GLY A 32 5.44 25.61 -8.27
N GLN A 33 5.53 25.25 -6.98
CA GLN A 33 4.51 24.39 -6.36
C GLN A 33 3.23 25.22 -6.15
N ALA A 34 2.54 25.55 -7.25
CA ALA A 34 1.28 26.28 -7.21
C ALA A 34 0.27 25.58 -8.10
N ALA A 35 -0.74 25.01 -7.42
CA ALA A 35 -2.09 24.75 -7.91
C ALA A 35 -2.20 23.89 -9.17
N ASP A 36 -2.19 22.57 -8.98
CA ASP A 36 -3.27 21.71 -9.45
C ASP A 36 -3.13 20.36 -8.73
N THR A 37 -4.09 19.98 -7.89
CA THR A 37 -4.08 18.65 -7.25
C THR A 37 -4.01 17.50 -8.28
N ASN A 38 -4.38 17.80 -9.54
CA ASN A 38 -4.33 16.89 -10.68
C ASN A 38 -2.96 16.79 -11.37
N SER A 39 -2.09 17.81 -11.26
CA SER A 39 -0.75 17.77 -11.89
C SER A 39 0.22 16.92 -11.08
N THR A 40 0.13 16.97 -9.75
CA THR A 40 1.03 16.23 -8.86
C THR A 40 0.91 14.71 -9.01
N MET A 41 -0.30 14.18 -9.25
CA MET A 41 -0.49 12.74 -9.41
C MET A 41 0.00 12.21 -10.76
N ALA A 42 -0.13 13.03 -11.81
CA ALA A 42 0.40 12.71 -13.13
C ALA A 42 1.93 12.70 -13.15
N ASP A 43 2.56 13.65 -12.45
CA ASP A 43 4.02 13.73 -12.32
C ASP A 43 4.62 12.59 -11.49
N ILE A 44 3.93 12.17 -10.42
CA ILE A 44 4.31 11.00 -9.63
C ILE A 44 4.20 9.73 -10.51
N ALA A 45 3.12 9.57 -11.28
CA ALA A 45 2.98 8.41 -12.17
C ALA A 45 4.04 8.40 -13.29
N ALA A 46 4.39 9.56 -13.83
CA ALA A 46 5.41 9.70 -14.88
C ALA A 46 6.84 9.43 -14.35
N THR A 47 7.14 9.83 -13.11
CA THR A 47 8.47 9.63 -12.50
C THR A 47 8.71 8.20 -11.99
N LEU A 48 7.68 7.52 -11.50
CA LEU A 48 7.78 6.14 -11.03
C LEU A 48 7.75 5.10 -12.16
N GLY A 49 7.24 5.48 -13.35
CA GLY A 49 7.01 4.57 -14.46
C GLY A 49 6.05 3.43 -14.13
N PRO A 50 5.85 2.46 -15.05
CA PRO A 50 4.90 1.37 -14.88
C PRO A 50 5.22 0.44 -13.70
N THR A 51 6.51 0.27 -13.38
CA THR A 51 6.96 -0.61 -12.29
C THR A 51 6.81 0.05 -10.92
N GLY A 52 7.15 1.34 -10.79
CA GLY A 52 7.03 2.06 -9.52
C GLY A 52 5.57 2.30 -9.13
N THR A 53 4.70 2.59 -10.10
CA THR A 53 3.25 2.72 -9.86
C THR A 53 2.63 1.41 -9.35
N MET A 54 3.02 0.26 -9.89
CA MET A 54 2.60 -1.06 -9.39
C MET A 54 3.07 -1.34 -7.96
N LEU A 55 4.31 -0.96 -7.63
CA LEU A 55 4.85 -1.11 -6.27
C LEU A 55 4.04 -0.30 -5.26
N VAL A 56 3.75 0.96 -5.58
CA VAL A 56 2.96 1.85 -4.71
C VAL A 56 1.55 1.30 -4.51
N LEU A 57 0.90 0.82 -5.57
CA LEU A 57 -0.42 0.19 -5.46
C LEU A 57 -0.39 -1.08 -4.60
N ALA A 58 0.63 -1.93 -4.75
CA ALA A 58 0.78 -3.12 -3.93
C ALA A 58 0.97 -2.78 -2.44
N MET A 59 1.78 -1.76 -2.14
CA MET A 59 1.98 -1.28 -0.77
C MET A 59 0.70 -0.67 -0.19
N ALA A 60 -0.04 0.12 -0.97
CA ALA A 60 -1.32 0.66 -0.56
C ALA A 60 -2.33 -0.46 -0.25
N ALA A 61 -2.48 -1.44 -1.15
CA ALA A 61 -3.35 -2.59 -0.94
C ALA A 61 -2.98 -3.38 0.32
N PHE A 62 -1.67 -3.58 0.56
CA PHE A 62 -1.18 -4.22 1.77
C PHE A 62 -1.54 -3.42 3.03
N ALA A 63 -1.34 -2.10 3.03
CA ALA A 63 -1.71 -1.24 4.15
C ALA A 63 -3.22 -1.30 4.45
N PHE A 64 -4.07 -1.21 3.42
CA PHE A 64 -5.52 -1.37 3.56
C PHE A 64 -5.89 -2.74 4.13
N TYR A 65 -5.21 -3.81 3.71
CA TYR A 65 -5.42 -5.15 4.26
C TYR A 65 -5.08 -5.21 5.76
N VAL A 66 -3.94 -4.66 6.18
CA VAL A 66 -3.55 -4.61 7.59
C VAL A 66 -4.55 -3.82 8.44
N VAL A 67 -5.00 -2.65 7.96
CA VAL A 67 -6.02 -1.84 8.64
C VAL A 67 -7.33 -2.60 8.76
N SER A 68 -7.77 -3.28 7.69
CA SER A 68 -8.97 -4.10 7.69
C SER A 68 -8.89 -5.24 8.72
N LEU A 69 -7.73 -5.90 8.82
CA LEU A 69 -7.47 -6.93 9.83
C LEU A 69 -7.46 -6.36 11.26
N SER A 70 -7.05 -5.11 11.44
CA SER A 70 -7.05 -4.44 12.74
C SER A 70 -8.47 -4.07 13.19
N LEU A 71 -9.30 -3.52 12.30
CA LEU A 71 -10.70 -3.17 12.58
C LEU A 71 -11.59 -4.40 12.78
N HIS A 72 -11.39 -5.46 11.99
CA HIS A 72 -12.19 -6.68 12.04
C HIS A 72 -11.34 -7.91 12.43
N PRO A 73 -10.82 -7.94 13.66
CA PRO A 73 -9.85 -8.95 14.08
C PRO A 73 -10.42 -10.34 14.28
N ASN A 74 -11.73 -10.40 14.54
CA ASN A 74 -12.41 -11.59 15.02
C ASN A 74 -13.27 -12.20 13.90
N ALA A 75 -13.11 -13.49 13.67
CA ALA A 75 -13.98 -14.27 12.79
C ALA A 75 -15.10 -14.94 13.60
N LYS A 76 -16.27 -15.10 12.98
CA LYS A 76 -17.38 -15.85 13.59
C LYS A 76 -16.96 -17.30 13.83
N CYS A 77 -17.29 -17.82 15.01
CA CYS A 77 -17.08 -19.24 15.29
C CYS A 77 -17.98 -20.08 14.36
N HIS A 78 -17.40 -21.01 13.60
CA HIS A 78 -18.17 -21.87 12.69
C HIS A 78 -19.18 -22.78 13.41
N ARG A 79 -18.89 -23.15 14.67
CA ARG A 79 -19.74 -24.07 15.43
C ARG A 79 -21.03 -23.41 15.92
N CYS A 80 -20.94 -22.20 16.49
CA CYS A 80 -22.12 -21.45 16.99
C CYS A 80 -22.55 -20.30 16.08
N LYS A 81 -21.94 -20.15 14.89
CA LYS A 81 -22.22 -19.11 13.89
C LYS A 81 -22.21 -17.67 14.42
N GLY A 82 -21.41 -17.37 15.44
CA GLY A 82 -21.37 -16.03 16.07
C GLY A 82 -22.22 -15.87 17.33
N ALA A 83 -23.12 -16.80 17.64
CA ALA A 83 -24.06 -16.66 18.77
C ALA A 83 -23.41 -16.85 20.16
N GLY A 84 -22.22 -17.45 20.23
CA GLY A 84 -21.54 -17.82 21.49
C GLY A 84 -22.17 -18.96 22.28
N ARG A 85 -23.41 -19.35 21.93
CA ARG A 85 -24.23 -20.30 22.70
C ARG A 85 -24.99 -21.24 21.76
N HIS A 86 -25.37 -22.40 22.28
CA HIS A 86 -26.26 -23.33 21.61
C HIS A 86 -27.57 -23.46 22.40
N ARG A 87 -28.71 -23.45 21.70
CA ARG A 87 -30.01 -23.73 22.30
C ARG A 87 -30.28 -25.24 22.24
N GLY A 88 -30.91 -25.77 23.29
CA GLY A 88 -31.39 -27.15 23.29
C GLY A 88 -32.58 -27.31 22.34
N ALA A 89 -32.74 -28.50 21.75
CA ALA A 89 -33.91 -28.82 20.92
C ALA A 89 -35.18 -29.01 21.77
N LEU A 90 -35.06 -29.54 23.00
CA LEU A 90 -36.19 -29.79 23.90
C LEU A 90 -36.51 -28.60 24.82
N PHE A 91 -35.50 -27.85 25.24
CA PHE A 91 -35.66 -26.72 26.16
C PHE A 91 -35.17 -25.44 25.50
N SER A 92 -36.10 -24.69 24.92
CA SER A 92 -35.82 -23.44 24.19
C SER A 92 -35.27 -22.32 25.08
N TYR A 93 -35.57 -22.37 26.39
CA TYR A 93 -35.06 -21.44 27.40
C TYR A 93 -33.63 -21.76 27.86
N ALA A 94 -33.20 -23.03 27.73
CA ALA A 94 -31.89 -23.45 28.20
C ALA A 94 -30.82 -23.23 27.12
N GLN A 95 -29.75 -22.51 27.48
CA GLN A 95 -28.63 -22.23 26.61
C GLN A 95 -27.35 -22.79 27.21
N ARG A 96 -26.55 -23.49 26.40
CA ARG A 96 -25.20 -23.93 26.79
C ARG A 96 -24.13 -23.08 26.10
N PRO A 97 -23.04 -22.68 26.80
CA PRO A 97 -21.94 -21.99 26.14
C PRO A 97 -21.33 -22.88 25.07
N CYS A 98 -20.93 -22.29 23.95
CA CYS A 98 -20.22 -23.03 22.91
C CYS A 98 -18.83 -23.42 23.42
N THR A 99 -18.50 -24.72 23.39
CA THR A 99 -17.22 -25.25 23.86
C THR A 99 -16.04 -24.81 22.98
N SER A 100 -16.29 -24.54 21.69
CA SER A 100 -15.23 -24.10 20.77
C SER A 100 -14.78 -22.67 21.06
N CYS A 101 -15.71 -21.70 21.11
CA CYS A 101 -15.37 -20.30 21.37
C CYS A 101 -15.46 -19.89 22.85
N LYS A 102 -15.74 -20.85 23.75
CA LYS A 102 -15.93 -20.64 25.20
C LYS A 102 -16.92 -19.51 25.51
N GLY A 103 -18.03 -19.44 24.77
CA GLY A 103 -19.04 -18.40 24.98
C GLY A 103 -18.84 -17.09 24.21
N ARG A 104 -17.67 -16.84 23.61
CA ARG A 104 -17.35 -15.55 22.97
C ARG A 104 -18.02 -15.32 21.60
N GLY A 105 -18.49 -16.38 20.94
CA GLY A 105 -19.08 -16.32 19.60
C GLY A 105 -18.08 -16.11 18.47
N VAL A 106 -16.86 -15.68 18.77
CA VAL A 106 -15.82 -15.34 17.79
C VAL A 106 -14.46 -15.92 18.16
N HIS A 107 -13.60 -16.05 17.15
CA HIS A 107 -12.20 -16.50 17.24
C HIS A 107 -11.28 -15.47 16.59
N PRO A 108 -10.07 -15.22 17.12
CA PRO A 108 -9.12 -14.32 16.49
C PRO A 108 -8.66 -14.90 15.14
N ARG A 109 -8.68 -14.08 14.09
CA ARG A 109 -8.18 -14.47 12.75
C ARG A 109 -6.67 -14.76 12.80
N ILE A 110 -6.21 -15.67 11.95
CA ILE A 110 -4.78 -16.02 11.83
C ILE A 110 -3.94 -14.78 11.49
N GLY A 111 -4.41 -13.94 10.57
CA GLY A 111 -3.71 -12.70 10.20
C GLY A 111 -3.45 -11.78 11.40
N ARG A 112 -4.38 -11.69 12.36
CA ARG A 112 -4.13 -10.96 13.62
C ARG A 112 -3.06 -11.66 14.45
N ARG A 113 -3.09 -12.99 14.60
CA ARG A 113 -2.09 -13.72 15.40
C ARG A 113 -0.67 -13.57 14.85
N ILE A 114 -0.52 -13.42 13.53
CA ILE A 114 0.78 -13.27 12.87
C ILE A 114 1.26 -11.81 12.93
N LEU A 115 0.42 -10.84 12.56
CA LEU A 115 0.84 -9.43 12.51
C LEU A 115 0.82 -8.75 13.88
N PHE A 116 -0.15 -9.10 14.72
CA PHE A 116 -0.37 -8.52 16.04
C PHE A 116 -0.24 -9.65 17.05
N LYS A 117 1.01 -10.01 17.36
CA LYS A 117 1.33 -10.99 18.40
C LYS A 117 0.83 -10.47 19.74
N GLN A 118 -0.41 -10.80 20.08
CA GLN A 118 -0.98 -10.54 21.40
C GLN A 118 -0.60 -11.72 22.32
N PRO A 119 -0.17 -11.47 23.56
CA PRO A 119 0.17 -12.50 24.53
C PRO A 119 -1.02 -13.42 24.85
#